data_AF-A0A558R987-F1
#
_entry.id   AF-A0A558R987-F1
#
_cell.length_a   1.000
_cell.length_b   1.000
_cell.length_c   1.000
_cell.angle_alpha   90.00
_cell.angle_beta   90.00
_cell.angle_gamma   90.00
#
_symmetry.space_group_name_H-M   'P 1'
#
loop_
_entity.id
_entity.type
_entity.pdbx_description
1 polymer ?
#
loop_
_entity_poly.entity_id
_entity_poly.type
_entity_poly.pdbx_seq_one_letter_code
_entity_poly.pdbx_strand_id
1 'polypeptide(L)'
;MRHDEISQELRDLAFDFFYWFSRFEFALKEAPYLEDDKVDARAMPGWGKFIVDWQDRYTLTPAGQKLIDAKPQRQIVGQNGLDFAEVRFDDKPSDLVKVIRLAKTVRNNLFHGGKHGSAYWDDPDRMRALIPITKAALDDIAQQTCLGADYSRYY
;
A
#
# COMPACT_ATOMS: atom_id res chain seq x y z
N MET A 1 17.16 -6.31 9.04
CA MET A 1 17.68 -5.04 9.59
C MET A 1 17.27 -4.96 11.03
N ARG A 2 18.24 -4.81 11.94
CA ARG A 2 17.96 -4.59 13.35
C ARG A 2 17.44 -3.18 13.55
N HIS A 3 16.67 -2.99 14.62
CA HIS A 3 16.07 -1.69 14.90
C HIS A 3 17.12 -0.57 14.98
N ASP A 4 18.27 -0.80 15.60
CA ASP A 4 19.39 0.13 15.76
C ASP A 4 20.19 0.40 14.48
N GLU A 5 20.02 -0.41 13.43
CA GLU A 5 20.65 -0.24 12.12
C GLU A 5 19.86 0.72 11.19
N ILE A 6 18.63 1.08 11.58
CA ILE A 6 17.74 1.95 10.79
C ILE A 6 18.16 3.41 10.96
N SER A 7 18.53 4.06 9.86
CA SER A 7 18.84 5.51 9.84
C SER A 7 17.64 6.34 10.26
N GLN A 8 17.87 7.51 10.88
CA GLN A 8 16.80 8.42 11.30
C GLN A 8 15.86 8.76 10.13
N GLU A 9 16.43 9.07 8.96
CA GLU A 9 15.67 9.30 7.73
C GLU A 9 14.70 8.17 7.39
N LEU A 10 15.16 6.91 7.42
CA LEU A 10 14.30 5.76 7.09
C LEU A 10 13.22 5.55 8.17
N ARG A 11 13.49 5.89 9.43
CA ARG A 11 12.47 5.90 10.49
C ARG A 11 11.39 6.94 10.21
N ASP A 12 11.78 8.14 9.83
CA ASP A 12 10.85 9.23 9.54
C ASP A 12 9.97 8.89 8.33
N LEU A 13 10.58 8.36 7.25
CA LEU A 13 9.85 7.86 6.09
C LEU A 13 8.87 6.73 6.46
N ALA A 14 9.32 5.75 7.24
CA ALA A 14 8.49 4.61 7.64
C ALA A 14 7.31 5.06 8.52
N PHE A 15 7.55 5.99 9.46
CA PHE A 15 6.51 6.55 10.30
C PHE A 15 5.48 7.35 9.49
N ASP A 16 5.95 8.28 8.65
CA ASP A 16 5.07 9.11 7.83
C ASP A 16 4.21 8.25 6.90
N PHE A 17 4.81 7.29 6.20
CA PHE A 17 4.06 6.36 5.37
C PHE A 17 3.08 5.49 6.16
N PHE A 18 3.49 4.95 7.32
CA PHE A 18 2.58 4.15 8.15
C PHE A 18 1.36 4.98 8.60
N TYR A 19 1.59 6.23 9.00
CA TYR A 19 0.54 7.17 9.35
C TYR A 19 -0.42 7.37 8.16
N TRP A 20 0.09 7.76 6.99
CA TRP A 20 -0.75 8.06 5.83
C TRP A 20 -1.46 6.83 5.26
N PHE A 21 -0.81 5.67 5.24
CA PHE A 21 -1.48 4.41 4.88
C PHE A 21 -2.64 4.10 5.82
N SER A 22 -2.42 4.26 7.13
CA SER A 22 -3.47 4.07 8.16
C SER A 22 -4.58 5.10 8.03
N ARG A 23 -4.26 6.35 7.65
CA ARG A 23 -5.25 7.40 7.34
C ARG A 23 -6.07 7.06 6.11
N PHE A 24 -5.48 6.48 5.08
CA PHE A 24 -6.22 6.00 3.91
C PHE A 24 -7.21 4.90 4.30
N GLU A 25 -6.78 3.92 5.10
CA GLU A 25 -7.67 2.87 5.61
C GLU A 25 -8.78 3.42 6.52
N PHE A 26 -8.51 4.47 7.28
CA PHE A 26 -9.54 5.20 8.00
C PHE A 26 -10.53 5.86 7.05
N ALA A 27 -10.05 6.62 6.05
CA ALA A 27 -10.91 7.33 5.11
C ALA A 27 -11.82 6.38 4.33
N LEU A 28 -11.33 5.18 3.98
CA LEU A 28 -12.17 4.13 3.40
C LEU A 28 -13.39 3.82 4.30
N LYS A 29 -13.17 3.68 5.61
CA LYS A 29 -14.25 3.34 6.54
C LYS A 29 -15.24 4.49 6.75
N GLU A 30 -14.77 5.73 6.77
CA GLU A 30 -15.66 6.91 6.85
C GLU A 30 -16.47 7.10 5.56
N ALA A 31 -15.93 6.68 4.41
CA ALA A 31 -16.57 6.71 3.10
C ALA A 31 -17.38 5.42 2.78
N PRO A 32 -18.13 4.90 3.76
CA PRO A 32 -18.69 3.53 3.85
C PRO A 32 -18.04 2.34 3.12
N TYR A 33 -16.75 2.39 2.78
CA TYR A 33 -16.04 1.26 2.18
C TYR A 33 -15.60 0.29 3.28
N LEU A 34 -16.49 -0.64 3.64
CA LEU A 34 -16.24 -1.73 4.59
C LEU A 34 -16.15 -3.08 3.89
N GLU A 35 -15.29 -3.98 4.37
CA GLU A 35 -15.27 -5.38 3.88
C GLU A 35 -16.61 -6.09 4.17
N ASP A 36 -17.18 -5.87 5.36
CA ASP A 36 -18.49 -6.36 5.79
C ASP A 36 -19.26 -5.20 6.46
N ASP A 37 -20.50 -4.98 6.03
CA ASP A 37 -21.40 -3.89 6.47
C ASP A 37 -22.51 -4.37 7.41
N LYS A 38 -22.49 -5.65 7.81
CA LYS A 38 -23.44 -6.19 8.79
C LYS A 38 -23.20 -5.59 10.18
N VAL A 39 -24.31 -5.42 10.91
CA VAL A 39 -24.28 -5.06 12.33
C VAL A 39 -23.41 -6.07 13.10
N ASP A 40 -22.60 -5.57 14.03
CA ASP A 40 -21.63 -6.31 14.84
C ASP A 40 -20.44 -6.93 14.08
N ALA A 41 -20.35 -6.76 12.75
CA ALA A 41 -19.15 -7.15 12.01
C ALA A 41 -17.96 -6.24 12.36
N ARG A 42 -16.75 -6.78 12.24
CA ARG A 42 -15.53 -6.00 12.42
C ARG A 42 -15.41 -4.99 11.26
N ALA A 43 -15.36 -3.70 11.59
CA ALA A 43 -15.18 -2.62 10.62
C ALA A 43 -13.77 -2.61 10.00
N MET A 44 -13.57 -3.43 8.97
CA MET A 44 -12.34 -3.54 8.18
C MET A 44 -12.42 -2.69 6.90
N PRO A 45 -11.32 -2.08 6.44
CA PRO A 45 -11.31 -1.24 5.24
C PRO A 45 -11.61 -2.04 3.97
N GLY A 46 -12.70 -1.69 3.30
CA GLY A 46 -13.25 -2.35 2.12
C GLY A 46 -12.56 -1.98 0.81
N TRP A 47 -11.26 -2.26 0.69
CA TRP A 47 -10.47 -1.99 -0.52
C TRP A 47 -11.11 -2.53 -1.81
N GLY A 48 -11.75 -3.71 -1.75
CA GLY A 48 -12.43 -4.32 -2.90
C GLY A 48 -13.64 -3.51 -3.38
N LYS A 49 -14.50 -3.07 -2.45
CA LYS A 49 -15.65 -2.21 -2.77
C LYS A 49 -15.17 -0.88 -3.36
N PHE A 50 -14.14 -0.28 -2.76
CA PHE A 50 -13.53 0.96 -3.27
C PHE A 50 -12.99 0.82 -4.69
N ILE A 51 -12.29 -0.28 -4.99
CA ILE A 51 -11.78 -0.55 -6.35
C ILE A 51 -12.93 -0.63 -7.35
N VAL A 52 -14.00 -1.36 -7.04
CA VAL A 52 -15.14 -1.51 -7.94
C VAL A 52 -15.74 -0.14 -8.33
N ASP A 53 -15.87 0.75 -7.35
CA ASP A 53 -16.46 2.07 -7.56
C ASP A 53 -15.58 3.05 -8.36
N TRP A 54 -14.26 2.92 -8.26
CA TRP A 54 -13.32 3.93 -8.76
C TRP A 54 -12.41 3.47 -9.89
N GLN A 55 -12.34 2.17 -10.19
CA GLN A 55 -11.39 1.65 -11.19
C GLN A 55 -11.52 2.26 -12.58
N ASP A 56 -12.75 2.62 -13.00
CA ASP A 56 -13.01 3.20 -14.32
C ASP A 56 -12.81 4.73 -14.37
N ARG A 57 -12.68 5.37 -13.20
CA ARG A 57 -12.53 6.82 -13.05
C ARG A 57 -11.12 7.23 -12.64
N TYR A 58 -10.37 6.32 -12.04
CA TYR A 58 -8.99 6.55 -11.64
C TYR A 58 -8.11 6.75 -12.88
N THR A 59 -7.36 7.86 -12.90
CA THR A 59 -6.34 8.12 -13.90
C THR A 59 -4.97 7.82 -13.31
N LEU A 60 -4.21 6.97 -14.00
CA LEU A 60 -2.85 6.62 -13.59
C LEU A 60 -1.96 7.87 -13.53
N THR A 61 -1.34 8.09 -12.38
CA THR A 61 -0.42 9.21 -12.15
C THR A 61 1.04 8.79 -12.31
N PRO A 62 1.99 9.74 -12.42
CA PRO A 62 3.41 9.40 -12.44
C PRO A 62 3.88 8.60 -11.22
N ALA A 63 3.32 8.86 -10.03
CA ALA A 63 3.65 8.08 -8.83
C ALA A 63 3.11 6.64 -8.92
N GLY A 64 1.86 6.48 -9.36
CA GLY A 64 1.29 5.16 -9.63
C GLY A 64 2.08 4.36 -10.65
N GLN A 65 2.48 4.99 -11.77
CA GLN A 65 3.31 4.35 -12.80
C GLN A 65 4.67 3.93 -12.24
N LYS A 66 5.35 4.80 -11.48
CA LYS A 66 6.61 4.45 -10.81
C LYS A 66 6.46 3.27 -9.86
N LEU A 67 5.35 3.17 -9.13
CA LEU A 67 5.09 2.03 -8.25
C LEU A 67 4.92 0.72 -9.04
N ILE A 68 4.22 0.77 -10.16
CA ILE A 68 4.06 -0.36 -11.09
C ILE A 68 5.41 -0.80 -11.63
N ASP A 69 6.23 0.15 -12.09
CA ASP A 69 7.54 -0.13 -12.67
C ASP A 69 8.55 -0.66 -11.65
N ALA A 70 8.42 -0.25 -10.38
CA ALA A 70 9.26 -0.73 -9.28
C ALA A 70 8.98 -2.19 -8.86
N LYS A 71 7.87 -2.77 -9.33
CA LYS A 71 7.48 -4.20 -9.17
C LYS A 71 7.76 -4.76 -7.76
N PRO A 72 7.19 -4.18 -6.69
CA PRO A 72 7.31 -4.77 -5.36
C PRO A 72 6.74 -6.19 -5.35
N GLN A 73 7.50 -7.15 -4.83
CA GLN A 73 7.09 -8.55 -4.71
C GLN A 73 6.37 -8.77 -3.38
N ARG A 74 5.39 -9.68 -3.40
CA ARG A 74 4.71 -10.13 -2.20
C ARG A 74 5.43 -11.32 -1.59
N GLN A 75 5.36 -11.39 -0.27
CA GLN A 75 5.75 -12.59 0.45
C GLN A 75 4.75 -13.72 0.18
N ILE A 76 5.26 -14.93 -0.03
CA ILE A 76 4.50 -16.15 -0.26
C ILE A 76 5.07 -17.29 0.60
N VAL A 77 4.32 -18.38 0.72
CA VAL A 77 4.85 -19.64 1.27
C VAL A 77 5.51 -20.43 0.13
N GLY A 78 6.82 -20.58 0.21
CA GLY A 78 7.64 -21.44 -0.67
C GLY A 78 7.94 -22.80 -0.04
N GLN A 79 8.72 -23.63 -0.75
CA GLN A 79 9.02 -25.02 -0.33
C GLN A 79 9.74 -25.12 1.02
N ASN A 80 10.56 -24.13 1.37
CA ASN A 80 11.41 -24.14 2.57
C ASN A 80 11.12 -22.96 3.52
N GLY A 81 9.88 -22.45 3.52
CA GLY A 81 9.45 -21.32 4.34
C GLY A 81 8.97 -20.13 3.51
N LEU A 82 9.16 -18.92 4.01
CA LEU A 82 8.73 -17.70 3.32
C LEU A 82 9.64 -17.40 2.12
N ASP A 83 9.02 -17.02 1.00
CA ASP A 83 9.67 -16.64 -0.26
C ASP A 83 9.00 -15.38 -0.83
N PHE A 84 9.51 -14.83 -1.93
CA PHE A 84 8.94 -13.68 -2.62
C PHE A 84 8.57 -14.02 -4.05
N ALA A 85 7.42 -13.50 -4.49
CA ALA A 85 6.98 -13.62 -5.87
C ALA A 85 6.36 -12.31 -6.36
N GLU A 86 6.39 -12.12 -7.68
CA GLU A 86 5.68 -11.01 -8.29
C GLU A 86 4.20 -11.01 -7.90
N VAL A 87 3.66 -9.81 -7.70
CA VAL A 87 2.23 -9.65 -7.46
C VAL A 87 1.49 -10.05 -8.73
N ARG A 88 0.64 -11.07 -8.61
CA ARG A 88 -0.18 -11.54 -9.72
C ARG A 88 -1.42 -10.65 -9.88
N PHE A 89 -1.77 -10.40 -11.12
CA PHE A 89 -2.98 -9.70 -11.50
C PHE A 89 -3.86 -10.62 -12.34
N ASP A 90 -5.17 -10.36 -12.28
CA ASP A 90 -6.14 -11.03 -13.14
C ASP A 90 -6.00 -10.51 -14.58
N ASP A 91 -6.69 -11.11 -15.55
CA ASP A 91 -6.60 -10.67 -16.94
C ASP A 91 -7.07 -9.22 -17.10
N LYS A 92 -6.19 -8.36 -17.65
CA LYS A 92 -6.42 -6.92 -17.87
C LYS A 92 -6.82 -6.16 -16.60
N PRO A 93 -5.94 -6.10 -15.57
CA PRO A 93 -6.25 -5.37 -14.35
C PRO A 93 -6.29 -3.86 -14.65
N SER A 94 -7.23 -3.14 -14.04
CA SER A 94 -7.22 -1.68 -14.05
C SER A 94 -5.98 -1.14 -13.34
N ASP A 95 -5.60 0.09 -13.66
CA ASP A 95 -4.43 0.71 -13.03
C ASP A 95 -4.63 0.92 -11.53
N LEU A 96 -5.86 1.22 -11.10
CA LEU A 96 -6.20 1.31 -9.68
C LEU A 96 -5.94 -0.01 -8.93
N VAL A 97 -6.33 -1.15 -9.52
CA VAL A 97 -6.05 -2.49 -8.97
C VAL A 97 -4.55 -2.69 -8.81
N LYS A 98 -3.77 -2.33 -9.83
CA LYS A 98 -2.30 -2.48 -9.78
C LYS A 98 -1.72 -1.65 -8.63
N VAL A 99 -2.02 -0.35 -8.60
CA VAL A 99 -1.46 0.58 -7.61
C VAL A 99 -1.84 0.16 -6.19
N ILE A 100 -3.11 -0.17 -5.93
CA ILE A 100 -3.55 -0.59 -4.58
C ILE A 100 -2.89 -1.90 -4.14
N ARG A 101 -2.87 -2.94 -4.99
CA ARG A 101 -2.26 -4.23 -4.63
C ARG A 101 -0.76 -4.08 -4.35
N LEU A 102 -0.06 -3.26 -5.13
CA LEU A 102 1.36 -2.97 -4.92
C LEU A 102 1.60 -2.12 -3.67
N ALA A 103 0.75 -1.12 -3.39
CA ALA A 103 0.85 -0.31 -2.18
C ALA A 103 0.66 -1.14 -0.90
N LYS A 104 -0.33 -2.04 -0.89
CA LYS A 104 -0.54 -3.01 0.20
C LYS A 104 0.66 -3.95 0.36
N THR A 105 1.32 -4.30 -0.75
CA THR A 105 2.54 -5.12 -0.74
C THR A 105 3.71 -4.38 -0.10
N VAL A 106 3.94 -3.11 -0.46
CA VAL A 106 4.97 -2.27 0.18
C VAL A 106 4.69 -2.13 1.68
N ARG A 107 3.44 -1.87 2.08
CA ARG A 107 3.05 -1.79 3.49
C ARG A 107 3.30 -3.10 4.24
N ASN A 108 3.00 -4.23 3.64
CA ASN A 108 3.25 -5.53 4.26
C ASN A 108 4.76 -5.77 4.45
N ASN A 109 5.56 -5.42 3.45
CA ASN A 109 7.00 -5.64 3.48
C ASN A 109 7.73 -4.68 4.43
N LEU A 110 7.17 -3.49 4.71
CA LEU A 110 7.78 -2.44 5.54
C LEU A 110 8.10 -2.87 6.97
N PHE A 111 7.43 -3.85 7.58
CA PHE A 111 7.76 -4.27 8.95
C PHE A 111 7.90 -5.77 9.12
N HIS A 112 7.42 -6.56 8.16
CA HIS A 112 7.37 -8.01 8.29
C HIS A 112 8.55 -8.72 7.60
N GLY A 113 9.31 -8.00 6.77
CA GLY A 113 10.53 -8.48 6.12
C GLY A 113 10.42 -9.86 5.49
N GLY A 114 11.59 -10.45 5.24
CA GLY A 114 11.74 -11.83 4.80
C GLY A 114 12.85 -12.52 5.58
N LYS A 115 13.19 -13.75 5.22
CA LYS A 115 14.39 -14.41 5.75
C LYS A 115 15.63 -13.58 5.38
N HIS A 116 16.61 -13.56 6.28
CA HIS A 116 17.90 -12.87 6.13
C HIS A 116 18.40 -12.85 4.67
N GLY A 117 18.60 -11.65 4.12
CA GLY A 117 19.15 -11.47 2.76
C GLY A 117 18.12 -11.28 1.66
N SER A 118 16.84 -11.11 1.99
CA SER A 118 15.81 -10.72 1.02
C SER A 118 15.83 -9.22 0.71
N ALA A 119 15.69 -8.84 -0.55
CA ALA A 119 15.83 -7.46 -1.04
C ALA A 119 14.66 -6.50 -0.68
N TYR A 120 13.99 -6.69 0.45
CA TYR A 120 12.85 -5.84 0.88
C TYR A 120 13.15 -5.13 2.19
N TRP A 121 12.77 -5.69 3.35
CA TRP A 121 13.07 -5.03 4.63
C TRP A 121 14.56 -4.99 4.96
N ASP A 122 15.32 -5.99 4.49
CA ASP A 122 16.77 -6.01 4.66
C ASP A 122 17.51 -5.16 3.62
N ASP A 123 16.80 -4.49 2.70
CA ASP A 123 17.34 -3.58 1.69
C ASP A 123 16.86 -2.13 1.97
N PRO A 124 17.62 -1.36 2.77
CA PRO A 124 17.23 0.00 3.13
C PRO A 124 17.10 0.93 1.94
N ASP A 125 17.89 0.75 0.88
CA ASP A 125 17.87 1.61 -0.30
C ASP A 125 16.61 1.38 -1.12
N ARG A 126 16.19 0.12 -1.26
CA ARG A 126 14.91 -0.18 -1.88
C ARG A 126 13.74 0.37 -1.08
N MET A 127 13.79 0.32 0.25
CA MET A 127 12.74 0.89 1.11
C MET A 127 12.70 2.43 0.99
N ARG A 128 13.86 3.09 0.99
CA ARG A 128 13.96 4.54 0.74
C ARG A 128 13.35 4.95 -0.60
N ALA A 129 13.45 4.10 -1.62
CA ALA A 129 12.83 4.35 -2.91
C ALA A 129 11.30 4.08 -2.92
N LEU A 130 10.86 2.94 -2.36
CA LEU A 130 9.46 2.51 -2.45
C LEU A 130 8.52 3.30 -1.55
N ILE A 131 8.96 3.68 -0.34
CA ILE A 131 8.09 4.34 0.65
C ILE A 131 7.52 5.67 0.10
N PRO A 132 8.35 6.63 -0.40
CA PRO A 132 7.83 7.90 -0.89
C PRO A 132 6.95 7.75 -2.13
N ILE A 133 7.32 6.84 -3.04
CA ILE A 133 6.53 6.57 -4.26
C ILE A 133 5.15 6.04 -3.89
N THR A 134 5.09 5.12 -2.92
CA THR A 134 3.83 4.52 -2.49
C THR A 134 2.95 5.53 -1.77
N LYS A 135 3.53 6.35 -0.88
CA LYS A 135 2.80 7.45 -0.23
C LYS A 135 2.20 8.40 -1.27
N ALA A 136 3.01 8.87 -2.22
CA ALA A 136 2.54 9.78 -3.27
C ALA A 136 1.40 9.15 -4.10
N ALA A 137 1.47 7.86 -4.41
CA ALA A 137 0.39 7.17 -5.10
C ALA A 137 -0.91 7.10 -4.27
N LEU A 138 -0.83 6.98 -2.93
CA LEU A 138 -2.00 7.07 -2.05
C LEU A 138 -2.56 8.49 -1.98
N ASP A 139 -1.69 9.50 -1.90
CA ASP A 139 -2.08 10.91 -1.94
C ASP A 139 -2.87 11.21 -3.23
N ASP A 140 -2.36 10.76 -4.38
CA ASP A 140 -2.99 10.92 -5.69
C ASP A 140 -4.36 10.22 -5.77
N ILE A 141 -4.48 8.99 -5.24
CA ILE A 141 -5.77 8.28 -5.19
C ILE A 141 -6.75 9.04 -4.30
N ALA A 142 -6.33 9.50 -3.12
CA ALA A 142 -7.20 10.23 -2.21
C ALA A 142 -7.71 11.54 -2.83
N GLN A 143 -6.86 12.27 -3.56
CA GLN A 143 -7.24 13.50 -4.27
C GLN A 143 -8.21 13.27 -5.44
N GLN A 144 -8.14 12.12 -6.11
CA GLN A 144 -9.01 11.78 -7.23
C GLN A 144 -10.36 11.19 -6.80
N THR A 145 -10.55 10.89 -5.51
CA THR A 145 -11.72 10.16 -5.00
C THR A 145 -12.45 10.94 -3.92
N CYS A 146 -13.55 10.37 -3.41
CA CYS A 146 -14.28 10.95 -2.28
C CYS A 146 -13.48 10.97 -0.95
N LEU A 147 -12.29 10.35 -0.91
CA LEU A 147 -11.52 10.18 0.32
C LEU A 147 -10.73 11.43 0.73
N GLY A 148 -10.59 12.44 -0.14
CA GLY A 148 -9.65 13.55 0.06
C GLY A 148 -9.78 14.31 1.39
N ALA A 149 -11.01 14.62 1.81
CA ALA A 149 -11.27 15.34 3.05
C ALA A 149 -10.90 14.50 4.29
N ASP A 150 -11.40 13.26 4.38
CA ASP A 150 -11.08 12.36 5.50
C ASP A 150 -9.61 11.96 5.53
N TYR A 151 -8.99 11.77 4.38
CA TYR A 151 -7.57 11.45 4.26
C TYR A 151 -6.72 12.58 4.83
N SER A 152 -6.97 13.82 4.39
CA SER A 152 -6.18 15.01 4.75
C SER A 152 -6.59 15.69 6.06
N ARG A 153 -7.80 15.42 6.56
CA ARG A 153 -8.47 16.08 7.70
C ARG A 153 -8.75 17.58 7.52
N TYR A 154 -8.80 18.07 6.30
CA TYR A 154 -9.29 19.43 6.00
C TYR A 154 -10.75 19.34 5.54
N TYR A 155 -11.65 20.05 6.22
CA TYR A 155 -13.09 20.10 5.97
C TYR A 155 -13.54 21.53 5.64
#